data_AF-A0A355GKW7-F1
#
_entry.id   AF-A0A355GKW7-F1
#
_cell.length_a   1.000
_cell.length_b   1.000
_cell.length_c   1.000
_cell.angle_alpha   90.00
_cell.angle_beta   90.00
_cell.angle_gamma   90.00
#
_symmetry.space_group_name_H-M   'P 1'
#
loop_
_entity.id
_entity.type
_entity.pdbx_description
1 polymer ?
#
loop_
_entity_poly.entity_id
_entity_poly.type
_entity_poly.pdbx_seq_one_letter_code
_entity_poly.pdbx_strand_id
1 'polypeptide(L)'
;MVHGSDYFAAELSALPPGVEFDGSLGEVIKFDPERKRLIVDGKKHLTPAEKQRLLEMVPVKKGSNGKLTGGTPLDREYYDAVEKVYARSARLSYVEKMQASLRGNPELAGQIDVEQEGTIDGKRVGKIEQYKIALDRYEQRLANADQDYKVDHLDKIWAEIQQMKASLVNPIRAMEDEMESEATQLLTPEQLAAGPVPPEDTQIHRVNLLTIYSLTLLGVLLLIGFGTRIAAVASAGMLLSFYLVMPPWPGVPAVPGPEHSFIINKNLIEVIALLAIAALPTGTWFGIDGLVYRFFQSRKNKANKTN
;
A
#
# COMPACT_ATOMS: atom_id res chain seq x y z
N MET A 1 -16.64 7.78 -2.68
CA MET A 1 -15.57 7.80 -1.65
C MET A 1 -14.25 7.43 -2.27
N VAL A 2 -14.12 6.23 -2.86
CA VAL A 2 -12.90 5.82 -3.58
C VAL A 2 -12.73 6.62 -4.88
N HIS A 3 -13.73 6.57 -5.76
CA HIS A 3 -13.80 7.40 -6.97
C HIS A 3 -14.62 8.67 -6.74
N GLY A 4 -14.28 9.72 -7.49
CA GLY A 4 -15.03 10.97 -7.56
C GLY A 4 -16.38 10.78 -8.24
N SER A 5 -17.32 11.66 -7.95
CA SER A 5 -18.60 11.72 -8.65
C SER A 5 -18.41 12.36 -10.02
N ASP A 6 -19.19 11.98 -11.03
CA ASP A 6 -19.15 12.65 -12.34
C ASP A 6 -19.61 14.11 -12.28
N TYR A 7 -20.50 14.43 -11.34
CA TYR A 7 -20.99 15.78 -11.11
C TYR A 7 -21.47 15.97 -9.66
N PHE A 8 -21.51 17.23 -9.23
CA PHE A 8 -22.10 17.64 -7.96
C PHE A 8 -23.27 18.58 -8.24
N ALA A 9 -24.43 18.33 -7.62
CA ALA A 9 -25.62 19.15 -7.87
C ALA A 9 -26.27 19.67 -6.58
N ALA A 10 -26.95 20.82 -6.68
CA ALA A 10 -27.90 21.31 -5.69
C ALA A 10 -29.15 21.82 -6.39
N GLU A 11 -30.27 21.83 -5.65
CA GLU A 11 -31.54 22.33 -6.15
C GLU A 11 -31.50 23.86 -6.29
N LEU A 12 -31.97 24.34 -7.44
CA LEU A 12 -32.09 25.76 -7.73
C LEU A 12 -33.27 25.96 -8.69
N SER A 13 -34.28 26.70 -8.26
CA SER A 13 -35.54 26.85 -9.00
C SER A 13 -35.38 27.60 -10.33
N ALA A 14 -34.54 28.64 -10.35
CA ALA A 14 -34.19 29.42 -11.54
C ALA A 14 -32.88 30.20 -11.29
N LEU A 15 -32.20 30.61 -12.36
CA LEU A 15 -31.07 31.54 -12.23
C LEU A 15 -31.57 32.95 -11.89
N PRO A 16 -30.96 33.64 -10.91
CA PRO A 16 -31.26 35.04 -10.65
C PRO A 16 -30.91 35.94 -11.85
N PRO A 17 -31.66 37.04 -12.07
CA PRO A 17 -31.37 37.96 -13.17
C PRO A 17 -30.00 38.63 -12.98
N GLY A 18 -29.11 38.47 -13.97
CA GLY A 18 -27.75 39.02 -13.96
C GLY A 18 -26.64 38.03 -13.58
N VAL A 19 -26.98 36.78 -13.28
CA VAL A 19 -26.01 35.70 -13.05
C VAL A 19 -25.70 35.00 -14.38
N GLU A 20 -24.47 35.15 -14.86
CA GLU A 20 -23.96 34.48 -16.06
C GLU A 20 -22.66 33.73 -15.73
N PHE A 21 -22.50 32.53 -16.29
CA PHE A 21 -21.34 31.67 -16.07
C PHE A 21 -20.34 31.83 -17.22
N ASP A 22 -19.53 32.87 -17.15
CA ASP A 22 -18.57 33.19 -18.21
C ASP A 22 -17.15 32.69 -17.92
N GLY A 23 -16.35 32.55 -18.99
CA GLY A 23 -14.93 32.20 -18.92
C GLY A 23 -14.68 30.89 -18.16
N SER A 24 -13.83 30.96 -17.12
CA SER A 24 -13.47 29.78 -16.32
C SER A 24 -14.65 29.22 -15.51
N LEU A 25 -15.68 30.02 -15.21
CA LEU A 25 -16.85 29.55 -14.47
C LEU A 25 -17.75 28.68 -15.34
N GLY A 26 -18.03 29.05 -16.59
CA GLY A 26 -18.87 28.27 -17.51
C GLY A 26 -18.32 26.89 -17.86
N GLU A 27 -17.01 26.72 -17.66
CA GLU A 27 -16.33 25.44 -17.80
C GLU A 27 -16.55 24.47 -16.63
N VAL A 28 -16.88 25.00 -15.45
CA VAL A 28 -16.94 24.27 -14.17
C VAL A 28 -18.38 24.13 -13.68
N ILE A 29 -19.20 25.17 -13.83
CA ILE A 29 -20.57 25.23 -13.32
C ILE A 29 -21.58 25.48 -14.43
N LYS A 30 -22.71 24.78 -14.37
CA LYS A 30 -23.82 24.87 -15.31
C LYS A 30 -25.14 24.81 -14.57
N PHE A 31 -26.14 25.53 -15.07
CA PHE A 31 -27.50 25.42 -14.59
C PHE A 31 -28.32 24.58 -15.57
N ASP A 32 -29.00 23.57 -15.05
CA ASP A 32 -29.94 22.74 -15.81
C ASP A 32 -31.37 23.23 -15.52
N PRO A 33 -32.03 23.92 -16.49
CA PRO A 33 -33.37 24.46 -16.30
C PRO A 33 -34.46 23.39 -16.27
N GLU A 34 -34.26 22.23 -16.91
CA GLU A 34 -35.23 21.13 -16.91
C GLU A 34 -35.25 20.44 -15.55
N ARG A 35 -34.06 20.21 -14.98
CA ARG A 35 -33.90 19.54 -13.69
C ARG A 35 -33.93 20.48 -12.50
N LYS A 36 -33.95 21.80 -12.73
CA LYS A 36 -33.90 22.85 -11.70
C LYS A 36 -32.73 22.63 -10.74
N ARG A 37 -31.53 22.46 -11.31
CA ARG A 37 -30.32 22.12 -10.56
C ARG A 37 -29.14 22.94 -11.02
N LEU A 38 -28.37 23.38 -10.04
CA LEU A 38 -27.02 23.89 -10.25
C LEU A 38 -26.05 22.70 -10.23
N ILE A 39 -25.27 22.52 -11.28
CA ILE A 39 -24.39 21.37 -11.51
C ILE A 39 -22.95 21.85 -11.63
N VAL A 40 -22.04 21.24 -10.88
CA VAL A 40 -20.59 21.42 -11.00
C VAL A 40 -19.98 20.14 -11.58
N ASP A 41 -19.05 20.31 -12.53
CA ASP A 41 -18.27 19.22 -13.11
C ASP A 41 -17.46 18.51 -12.03
N GLY A 42 -17.63 17.20 -11.93
CA GLY A 42 -17.04 16.37 -10.90
C GLY A 42 -15.52 16.29 -10.96
N LYS A 43 -14.91 16.47 -12.14
CA LYS A 43 -13.45 16.39 -12.32
C LYS A 43 -12.75 17.71 -12.09
N LYS A 44 -13.42 18.83 -12.38
CA LYS A 44 -12.84 20.17 -12.25
C LYS A 44 -12.94 20.70 -10.81
N HIS A 45 -14.05 20.37 -10.12
CA HIS A 45 -14.41 20.90 -8.81
C HIS A 45 -14.50 22.44 -8.79
N LEU A 46 -15.11 23.00 -7.74
CA LEU A 46 -15.21 24.44 -7.58
C LEU A 46 -14.12 24.94 -6.64
N THR A 47 -13.29 25.89 -7.08
CA THR A 47 -12.24 26.47 -6.23
C THR A 47 -12.81 27.50 -5.23
N PRO A 48 -12.10 27.81 -4.13
CA PRO A 48 -12.54 28.85 -3.19
C PRO A 48 -12.72 30.22 -3.85
N ALA A 49 -11.86 30.56 -4.82
CA ALA A 49 -11.93 31.83 -5.56
C ALA A 49 -13.16 31.87 -6.48
N GLU A 50 -13.46 30.79 -7.19
CA GLU A 50 -14.66 30.68 -8.04
C GLU A 50 -15.93 30.71 -7.21
N LYS A 51 -15.95 30.01 -6.07
CA LYS A 51 -17.06 30.11 -5.10
C LYS A 51 -17.29 31.57 -4.69
N GLN A 52 -16.23 32.27 -4.30
CA GLN A 52 -16.36 33.67 -3.85
C GLN A 52 -16.93 34.56 -4.97
N ARG A 53 -16.43 34.40 -6.22
CA ARG A 53 -16.97 35.10 -7.39
C ARG A 53 -18.46 34.80 -7.61
N LEU A 54 -18.87 33.54 -7.50
CA LEU A 54 -20.28 33.15 -7.65
C LEU A 54 -21.17 33.78 -6.57
N LEU A 55 -20.69 33.86 -5.32
CA LEU A 55 -21.44 34.47 -4.22
C LEU A 55 -21.53 36.00 -4.36
N GLU A 56 -20.55 36.66 -4.97
CA GLU A 56 -20.53 38.11 -5.19
C GLU A 56 -21.47 38.58 -6.31
N MET A 57 -21.90 37.67 -7.21
CA MET A 57 -22.87 37.98 -8.27
C MET A 57 -24.25 38.37 -7.76
N VAL A 58 -24.53 38.10 -6.48
CA VAL A 58 -25.85 38.25 -5.88
C VAL A 58 -25.76 39.12 -4.61
N PRO A 59 -26.69 40.07 -4.38
CA PRO A 59 -26.64 40.99 -3.23
C PRO A 59 -27.12 40.33 -1.92
N VAL A 60 -26.59 39.15 -1.58
CA VAL A 60 -26.91 38.37 -0.38
C VAL A 60 -25.70 38.28 0.53
N LYS A 61 -25.93 38.44 1.83
CA LYS A 61 -24.91 38.32 2.87
C LYS A 61 -25.35 37.30 3.92
N LYS A 62 -24.42 36.45 4.34
CA LYS A 62 -24.62 35.48 5.42
C LYS A 62 -24.19 36.10 6.75
N GLY A 63 -25.15 36.27 7.66
CA GLY A 63 -24.89 36.75 9.02
C GLY A 63 -24.18 35.71 9.89
N SER A 64 -23.62 36.15 11.03
CA SER A 64 -22.95 35.28 12.01
C SER A 64 -23.85 34.18 12.61
N ASN A 65 -25.17 34.36 12.54
CA ASN A 65 -26.20 33.40 12.94
C ASN A 65 -26.60 32.44 11.80
N GLY A 66 -25.91 32.47 10.65
CA GLY A 66 -26.21 31.64 9.49
C GLY A 66 -27.43 32.11 8.67
N LYS A 67 -28.12 33.18 9.06
CA LYS A 67 -29.24 33.72 8.27
C LYS A 67 -28.74 34.50 7.07
N LEU A 68 -29.32 34.22 5.90
CA LEU A 68 -29.11 34.95 4.67
C LEU A 68 -29.99 36.21 4.66
N THR A 69 -29.37 37.38 4.47
CA THR A 69 -30.02 38.68 4.41
C THR A 69 -29.64 39.41 3.12
N GLY A 70 -30.50 40.32 2.64
CA GLY A 70 -30.35 40.95 1.33
C GLY A 70 -30.95 40.12 0.18
N GLY A 71 -31.02 40.74 -1.00
CA GLY A 71 -31.54 40.15 -2.23
C GLY A 71 -33.01 39.69 -2.20
N THR A 72 -33.43 39.18 -3.36
CA THR A 72 -34.71 38.50 -3.58
C THR A 72 -34.72 37.09 -2.94
N PRO A 73 -35.87 36.40 -2.87
CA PRO A 73 -35.91 35.00 -2.43
C PRO A 73 -35.05 34.07 -3.30
N LEU A 74 -35.05 34.30 -4.62
CA LEU A 74 -34.29 33.51 -5.59
C LEU A 74 -32.77 33.70 -5.43
N ASP A 75 -32.34 34.93 -5.11
CA ASP A 75 -30.96 35.27 -4.79
C ASP A 75 -30.43 34.46 -3.59
N ARG A 76 -31.26 34.30 -2.56
CA ARG A 76 -30.89 33.52 -1.35
C ARG A 76 -30.86 32.02 -1.64
N GLU A 77 -31.79 31.54 -2.46
CA GLU A 77 -31.80 30.15 -2.93
C GLU A 77 -30.53 29.83 -3.73
N TYR A 78 -30.13 30.72 -4.65
CA TYR A 78 -28.87 30.60 -5.39
C TYR A 78 -27.65 30.60 -4.47
N TYR A 79 -27.57 31.53 -3.50
CA TYR A 79 -26.48 31.58 -2.54
C TYR A 79 -26.34 30.26 -1.76
N ASP A 80 -27.45 29.72 -1.26
CA ASP A 80 -27.49 28.45 -0.54
C ASP A 80 -27.14 27.26 -1.46
N ALA A 81 -27.62 27.26 -2.71
CA ALA A 81 -27.28 26.25 -3.71
C ALA A 81 -25.77 26.24 -3.99
N VAL A 82 -25.14 27.41 -4.22
CA VAL A 82 -23.69 27.53 -4.44
C VAL A 82 -22.92 27.02 -3.22
N GLU A 83 -23.32 27.38 -1.99
CA GLU A 83 -22.67 26.86 -0.78
C GLU A 83 -22.78 25.33 -0.67
N LYS A 84 -23.95 24.77 -0.96
CA LYS A 84 -24.19 23.32 -0.91
C LYS A 84 -23.40 22.57 -1.98
N VAL A 85 -23.40 23.04 -3.23
CA VAL A 85 -22.61 22.41 -4.29
C VAL A 85 -21.13 22.53 -4.00
N TYR A 86 -20.65 23.70 -3.56
CA TYR A 86 -19.27 23.89 -3.15
C TYR A 86 -18.88 22.89 -2.05
N ALA A 87 -19.66 22.80 -0.98
CA ALA A 87 -19.37 21.89 0.13
C ALA A 87 -19.30 20.41 -0.29
N ARG A 88 -20.07 20.02 -1.31
CA ARG A 88 -20.02 18.68 -1.91
C ARG A 88 -18.80 18.51 -2.81
N SER A 89 -18.55 19.46 -3.71
CA SER A 89 -17.44 19.43 -4.66
C SER A 89 -16.07 19.61 -3.98
N ALA A 90 -15.98 20.29 -2.85
CA ALA A 90 -14.72 20.48 -2.13
C ALA A 90 -14.18 19.19 -1.49
N ARG A 91 -15.00 18.15 -1.37
CA ARG A 91 -14.60 16.84 -0.86
C ARG A 91 -14.04 16.01 -2.02
N LEU A 92 -12.72 15.96 -2.11
CA LEU A 92 -12.02 15.07 -3.04
C LEU A 92 -12.21 13.60 -2.62
N SER A 93 -12.38 12.72 -3.60
CA SER A 93 -12.29 11.28 -3.41
C SER A 93 -10.86 10.84 -3.08
N TYR A 94 -10.68 9.62 -2.58
CA TYR A 94 -9.35 9.10 -2.25
C TYR A 94 -8.41 9.06 -3.46
N VAL A 95 -8.90 8.66 -4.63
CA VAL A 95 -8.10 8.64 -5.86
C VAL A 95 -7.68 10.06 -6.27
N GLU A 96 -8.59 11.04 -6.14
CA GLU A 96 -8.28 12.45 -6.43
C GLU A 96 -7.30 13.05 -5.42
N LYS A 97 -7.47 12.77 -4.12
CA LYS A 97 -6.51 13.16 -3.05
C LYS A 97 -5.13 12.59 -3.34
N MET A 98 -5.05 11.31 -3.70
CA MET A 98 -3.81 10.63 -4.05
C MET A 98 -3.15 11.27 -5.29
N GLN A 99 -3.93 11.52 -6.34
CA GLN A 99 -3.43 12.15 -7.56
C GLN A 99 -2.95 13.58 -7.31
N ALA A 100 -3.69 14.36 -6.53
CA ALA A 100 -3.30 15.71 -6.12
C ALA A 100 -2.00 15.70 -5.32
N SER A 101 -1.85 14.75 -4.39
CA SER A 101 -0.61 14.56 -3.64
C SER A 101 0.57 14.19 -4.55
N LEU A 102 0.40 13.23 -5.47
CA LEU A 102 1.50 12.73 -6.29
C LEU A 102 1.92 13.66 -7.42
N ARG A 103 0.94 14.27 -8.11
CA ARG A 103 1.18 15.09 -9.32
C ARG A 103 1.06 16.58 -9.06
N GLY A 104 0.19 16.98 -8.14
CA GLY A 104 -0.05 18.38 -7.82
C GLY A 104 0.93 18.96 -6.80
N ASN A 105 1.66 18.12 -6.06
CA ASN A 105 2.65 18.58 -5.10
C ASN A 105 4.00 18.84 -5.80
N PRO A 106 4.46 20.10 -5.90
CA PRO A 106 5.73 20.43 -6.56
C PRO A 106 6.95 19.84 -5.84
N GLU A 107 6.85 19.49 -4.55
CA GLU A 107 7.94 18.80 -3.87
C GLU A 107 8.11 17.36 -4.34
N LEU A 108 7.02 16.69 -4.72
CA LEU A 108 7.02 15.29 -5.14
C LEU A 108 7.27 15.17 -6.64
N ALA A 109 6.48 15.89 -7.45
CA ALA A 109 6.54 15.85 -8.91
C ALA A 109 7.63 16.74 -9.51
N GLY A 110 8.09 17.75 -8.77
CA GLY A 110 8.96 18.80 -9.29
C GLY A 110 8.16 19.93 -9.92
N GLN A 111 8.86 20.98 -10.32
CA GLN A 111 8.27 22.11 -11.04
C GLN A 111 9.21 22.50 -12.18
N ILE A 112 8.65 22.71 -13.37
CA ILE A 112 9.37 23.29 -14.50
C ILE A 112 8.93 24.75 -14.56
N ASP A 113 9.88 25.66 -14.40
CA ASP A 113 9.64 27.07 -14.64
C ASP A 113 9.77 27.31 -16.15
N VAL A 114 8.61 27.50 -16.80
CA VAL A 114 8.52 27.67 -18.25
C VAL A 114 9.24 28.95 -18.71
N GLU A 115 9.38 29.95 -17.84
CA GLU A 115 10.09 31.20 -18.17
C GLU A 115 11.61 31.03 -18.15
N GLN A 116 12.13 30.01 -17.46
CA GLN A 116 13.56 29.75 -17.31
C GLN A 116 14.00 28.43 -17.98
N GLU A 117 13.18 27.90 -18.88
CA GLU A 117 13.39 26.62 -19.56
C GLU A 117 14.75 26.60 -20.29
N GLY A 118 15.62 25.65 -19.92
CA GLY A 118 16.99 25.54 -20.47
C GLY A 118 18.10 26.10 -19.58
N THR A 119 17.78 26.73 -18.45
CA THR A 119 18.76 27.11 -17.41
C THR A 119 18.79 26.07 -16.26
N ILE A 120 19.87 26.04 -15.47
CA ILE A 120 19.99 25.14 -14.31
C ILE A 120 18.88 25.41 -13.28
N ASP A 121 18.41 26.65 -13.19
CA ASP A 121 17.38 27.09 -12.25
C ASP A 121 15.95 26.85 -12.77
N GLY A 122 15.77 26.54 -14.06
CA GLY A 122 14.45 26.36 -14.67
C GLY A 122 13.73 25.05 -14.34
N LYS A 123 14.38 24.10 -13.66
CA LYS A 123 13.75 22.83 -13.26
C LYS A 123 14.07 22.46 -11.82
N ARG A 124 13.06 22.54 -10.96
CA ARG A 124 13.11 21.98 -9.60
C ARG A 124 12.84 20.48 -9.65
N VAL A 125 13.85 19.68 -9.33
CA VAL A 125 13.77 18.22 -9.27
C VAL A 125 12.92 17.79 -8.06
N GLY A 126 11.81 17.10 -8.33
CA GLY A 126 10.94 16.52 -7.30
C GLY A 126 11.52 15.26 -6.66
N LYS A 127 11.02 14.87 -5.49
CA LYS A 127 11.45 13.65 -4.77
C LYS A 127 11.32 12.37 -5.61
N ILE A 128 10.31 12.28 -6.49
CA ILE A 128 10.15 11.12 -7.39
C ILE A 128 11.31 11.01 -8.38
N GLU A 129 11.73 12.14 -8.95
CA GLU A 129 12.86 12.18 -9.87
C GLU A 129 14.18 11.94 -9.13
N GLN A 130 14.35 12.50 -7.92
CA GLN A 130 15.51 12.21 -7.06
C GLN A 130 15.65 10.71 -6.77
N TYR A 131 14.54 10.03 -6.45
CA TYR A 131 14.52 8.57 -6.25
C TYR A 131 14.97 7.80 -7.50
N LYS A 132 14.48 8.19 -8.69
CA LYS A 132 14.89 7.57 -9.96
C LYS A 132 16.37 7.79 -10.25
N ILE A 133 16.86 9.02 -10.05
CA ILE A 133 18.29 9.34 -10.23
C ILE A 133 19.15 8.52 -9.26
N ALA A 134 18.70 8.32 -8.02
CA ALA A 134 19.42 7.50 -7.04
C ALA A 134 19.47 6.02 -7.47
N LEU A 135 18.37 5.48 -8.01
CA LEU A 135 18.32 4.13 -8.58
C LEU A 135 19.27 3.98 -9.77
N ASP A 136 19.20 4.89 -10.75
CA ASP A 136 20.09 4.86 -11.92
C ASP A 136 21.56 4.92 -11.49
N ARG A 137 21.88 5.76 -10.50
CA ARG A 137 23.22 5.85 -9.91
C ARG A 137 23.63 4.54 -9.25
N TYR A 138 22.73 3.87 -8.54
CA TYR A 138 23.00 2.57 -7.92
C TYR A 138 23.30 1.53 -8.99
N GLU A 139 22.47 1.42 -10.02
CA GLU A 139 22.65 0.46 -11.12
C GLU A 139 23.97 0.68 -11.88
N GLN A 140 24.29 1.93 -12.20
CA GLN A 140 25.56 2.29 -12.84
C GLN A 140 26.78 1.93 -12.00
N ARG A 141 26.70 2.12 -10.67
CA ARG A 141 27.80 1.79 -9.77
C ARG A 141 27.90 0.28 -9.52
N LEU A 142 26.77 -0.42 -9.47
CA LEU A 142 26.70 -1.88 -9.36
C LEU A 142 27.41 -2.54 -10.53
N ALA A 143 27.22 -2.03 -11.75
CA ALA A 143 27.90 -2.53 -12.94
C ALA A 143 29.45 -2.41 -12.88
N ASN A 144 29.98 -1.52 -12.03
CA ASN A 144 31.41 -1.23 -11.92
C ASN A 144 31.99 -1.60 -10.53
N ALA A 145 31.26 -2.37 -9.73
CA ALA A 145 31.65 -2.74 -8.37
C ALA A 145 32.51 -4.02 -8.36
N ASP A 146 33.81 -3.83 -8.55
CA ASP A 146 34.84 -4.87 -8.57
C ASP A 146 35.65 -4.95 -7.25
N GLN A 147 35.48 -4.00 -6.35
CA GLN A 147 36.25 -3.84 -5.11
C GLN A 147 35.33 -3.75 -3.89
N ASP A 148 35.74 -4.32 -2.77
CA ASP A 148 34.93 -4.40 -1.54
C ASP A 148 34.43 -3.03 -1.06
N TYR A 149 35.29 -2.00 -1.07
CA TYR A 149 34.87 -0.65 -0.65
C TYR A 149 33.80 -0.03 -1.57
N LYS A 150 33.74 -0.43 -2.85
CA LYS A 150 32.70 0.01 -3.78
C LYS A 150 31.36 -0.65 -3.46
N VAL A 151 31.39 -1.91 -3.02
CA VAL A 151 30.21 -2.64 -2.51
C VAL A 151 29.69 -1.98 -1.23
N ASP A 152 30.56 -1.65 -0.27
CA ASP A 152 30.15 -0.91 0.93
C ASP A 152 29.48 0.44 0.61
N HIS A 153 29.98 1.12 -0.44
CA HIS A 153 29.35 2.35 -0.90
C HIS A 153 27.98 2.09 -1.55
N LEU A 154 27.79 0.98 -2.25
CA LEU A 154 26.49 0.60 -2.80
C LEU A 154 25.46 0.36 -1.70
N ASP A 155 25.84 -0.27 -0.60
CA ASP A 155 24.93 -0.50 0.54
C ASP A 155 24.43 0.83 1.13
N LYS A 156 25.29 1.84 1.21
CA LYS A 156 24.89 3.19 1.66
C LYS A 156 23.92 3.85 0.68
N ILE A 157 24.18 3.76 -0.61
CA ILE A 157 23.26 4.28 -1.65
C ILE A 157 21.93 3.54 -1.57
N TRP A 158 21.95 2.22 -1.40
CA TRP A 158 20.75 1.42 -1.26
C TRP A 158 19.92 1.80 -0.04
N ALA A 159 20.56 2.04 1.11
CA ALA A 159 19.90 2.53 2.31
C ALA A 159 19.23 3.89 2.07
N GLU A 160 19.91 4.80 1.37
CA GLU A 160 19.35 6.10 0.96
C GLU A 160 18.12 5.92 0.06
N ILE A 161 18.20 5.02 -0.93
CA ILE A 161 17.08 4.66 -1.83
C ILE A 161 15.89 4.11 -1.03
N GLN A 162 16.12 3.24 -0.04
CA GLN A 162 15.04 2.72 0.81
C GLN A 162 14.39 3.82 1.65
N GLN A 163 15.17 4.78 2.16
CA GLN A 163 14.64 5.93 2.88
C GLN A 163 13.80 6.84 1.96
N MET A 164 14.28 7.12 0.75
CA MET A 164 13.52 7.87 -0.26
C MET A 164 12.22 7.15 -0.61
N LYS A 165 12.27 5.84 -0.87
CA LYS A 165 11.09 4.99 -1.12
C LYS A 165 10.08 5.08 0.01
N ALA A 166 10.53 4.94 1.26
CA ALA A 166 9.65 5.06 2.42
C ALA A 166 8.99 6.44 2.49
N SER A 167 9.74 7.52 2.24
CA SER A 167 9.19 8.88 2.23
C SER A 167 8.13 9.12 1.13
N LEU A 168 8.23 8.40 0.00
CA LEU A 168 7.26 8.47 -1.10
C LEU A 168 6.03 7.59 -0.85
N VAL A 169 6.22 6.41 -0.28
CA VAL A 169 5.17 5.39 -0.12
C VAL A 169 4.35 5.60 1.16
N ASN A 170 4.97 6.02 2.26
CA ASN A 170 4.28 6.14 3.55
C ASN A 170 3.07 7.10 3.53
N PRO A 171 3.12 8.28 2.87
CA PRO A 171 1.94 9.13 2.76
C PRO A 171 0.77 8.45 2.02
N ILE A 172 1.07 7.60 1.04
CA ILE A 172 0.05 6.86 0.29
C ILE A 172 -0.56 5.77 1.17
N ARG A 173 0.29 5.04 1.93
CA ARG A 173 -0.18 4.08 2.94
C ARG A 173 -1.05 4.74 4.01
N ALA A 174 -0.69 5.93 4.46
CA ALA A 174 -1.52 6.66 5.43
C ALA A 174 -2.91 7.02 4.86
N MET A 175 -3.01 7.34 3.56
CA MET A 175 -4.31 7.55 2.90
C MET A 175 -5.09 6.25 2.75
N GLU A 176 -4.42 5.13 2.50
CA GLU A 176 -5.01 3.78 2.46
C GLU A 176 -5.56 3.40 3.84
N ASP A 177 -4.79 3.58 4.91
CA ASP A 177 -5.23 3.33 6.30
C ASP A 177 -6.44 4.20 6.68
N GLU A 178 -6.44 5.49 6.30
CA GLU A 178 -7.59 6.39 6.50
C GLU A 178 -8.82 5.89 5.73
N MET A 179 -8.64 5.45 4.48
CA MET A 179 -9.69 4.88 3.65
C MET A 179 -10.29 3.61 4.27
N GLU A 180 -9.46 2.70 4.76
CA GLU A 180 -9.91 1.49 5.44
C GLU A 180 -10.68 1.82 6.73
N SER A 181 -10.19 2.78 7.51
CA SER A 181 -10.85 3.24 8.72
C SER A 181 -12.23 3.85 8.44
N GLU A 182 -12.33 4.75 7.46
CA GLU A 182 -13.63 5.32 7.05
C GLU A 182 -14.56 4.26 6.47
N ALA A 183 -14.05 3.33 5.65
CA ALA A 183 -14.84 2.25 5.08
C ALA A 183 -15.39 1.33 6.17
N THR A 184 -14.61 1.02 7.20
CA THR A 184 -15.04 0.19 8.33
C THR A 184 -16.19 0.82 9.10
N GLN A 185 -16.23 2.15 9.22
CA GLN A 185 -17.32 2.88 9.88
C GLN A 185 -18.66 2.81 9.12
N LEU A 186 -18.63 2.47 7.83
CA LEU A 186 -19.84 2.29 7.01
C LEU A 186 -20.47 0.91 7.15
N LEU A 187 -19.73 -0.06 7.70
CA LEU A 187 -20.19 -1.44 7.81
C LEU A 187 -21.23 -1.58 8.92
N THR A 188 -22.29 -2.32 8.63
CA THR A 188 -23.25 -2.75 9.66
C THR A 188 -22.62 -3.76 10.63
N PRO A 189 -23.13 -3.91 11.87
CA PRO A 189 -22.64 -4.90 12.81
C PRO A 189 -22.66 -6.33 12.24
N GLU A 190 -23.66 -6.64 11.42
CA GLU A 190 -23.79 -7.95 10.74
C GLU A 190 -22.69 -8.14 9.69
N GLN A 191 -22.34 -7.10 8.93
CA GLN A 191 -21.23 -7.14 7.95
C GLN A 191 -19.86 -7.25 8.64
N LEU A 192 -19.67 -6.59 9.78
CA LEU A 192 -18.45 -6.75 10.58
C LEU A 192 -18.31 -8.16 11.13
N ALA A 193 -19.43 -8.77 11.57
CA ALA A 193 -19.45 -10.13 12.08
C ALA A 193 -19.20 -11.19 10.99
N ALA A 194 -19.42 -10.87 9.71
CA ALA A 194 -19.12 -11.75 8.59
C ALA A 194 -17.61 -12.04 8.44
N GLY A 195 -16.75 -11.23 9.05
CA GLY A 195 -15.29 -11.41 9.03
C GLY A 195 -14.63 -10.82 7.78
N PRO A 196 -13.30 -10.95 7.67
CA PRO A 196 -12.55 -10.38 6.56
C PRO A 196 -12.92 -11.04 5.23
N VAL A 197 -12.84 -10.26 4.16
CA VAL A 197 -12.98 -10.79 2.79
C VAL A 197 -11.89 -11.84 2.58
N PRO A 198 -12.22 -13.02 2.00
CA PRO A 198 -11.20 -14.02 1.70
C PRO A 198 -10.11 -13.41 0.83
N PRO A 199 -8.82 -13.64 1.15
CA PRO A 199 -7.73 -13.10 0.37
C PRO A 199 -7.82 -13.57 -1.08
N GLU A 200 -7.40 -12.72 -2.00
CA GLU A 200 -7.34 -13.09 -3.41
C GLU A 200 -6.39 -14.27 -3.62
N ASP A 201 -6.84 -15.26 -4.40
CA ASP A 201 -6.05 -16.46 -4.72
C ASP A 201 -4.98 -16.14 -5.77
N THR A 202 -4.00 -15.35 -5.34
CA THR A 202 -2.82 -14.99 -6.14
C THR A 202 -1.74 -16.06 -6.04
N GLN A 203 -0.83 -16.11 -7.01
CA GLN A 203 0.31 -17.05 -6.97
C GLN A 203 1.14 -16.88 -5.69
N ILE A 204 1.36 -15.62 -5.27
CA ILE A 204 2.08 -15.31 -4.03
C ILE A 204 1.31 -15.80 -2.81
N HIS A 205 -0.01 -15.64 -2.78
CA HIS A 205 -0.83 -16.17 -1.68
C HIS A 205 -0.69 -17.69 -1.54
N ARG A 206 -0.74 -18.43 -2.65
CA ARG A 206 -0.53 -19.90 -2.64
C ARG A 206 0.86 -20.29 -2.12
N VAL A 207 1.90 -19.61 -2.59
CA VAL A 207 3.28 -19.86 -2.13
C VAL A 207 3.43 -19.55 -0.64
N ASN A 208 2.80 -18.49 -0.15
CA ASN A 208 2.78 -18.14 1.27
C ASN A 208 2.08 -19.23 2.10
N LEU A 209 0.91 -19.69 1.67
CA LEU A 209 0.20 -20.78 2.35
C LEU A 209 1.02 -22.06 2.37
N LEU A 210 1.60 -22.46 1.23
CA LEU A 210 2.47 -23.64 1.16
C LEU A 210 3.66 -23.52 2.11
N THR A 211 4.27 -22.34 2.18
CA THR A 211 5.39 -22.07 3.10
C THR A 211 4.94 -22.19 4.55
N ILE A 212 3.83 -21.57 4.93
CA ILE A 212 3.27 -21.63 6.31
C ILE A 212 2.95 -23.07 6.70
N TYR A 213 2.22 -23.80 5.85
CA TYR A 213 1.84 -25.19 6.14
C TYR A 213 3.05 -26.11 6.20
N SER A 214 4.02 -25.95 5.29
CA SER A 214 5.24 -26.76 5.28
C SER A 214 6.04 -26.54 6.56
N LEU A 215 6.29 -25.28 6.94
CA LEU A 215 7.08 -24.95 8.12
C LEU A 215 6.41 -25.41 9.41
N THR A 216 5.08 -25.23 9.49
CA THR A 216 4.29 -25.62 10.66
C THR A 216 4.21 -27.14 10.79
N LEU A 217 3.89 -27.85 9.70
CA LEU A 217 3.77 -29.31 9.71
C LEU A 217 5.11 -29.95 10.04
N LEU A 218 6.19 -29.54 9.37
CA LEU A 218 7.51 -30.11 9.60
C LEU A 218 8.05 -29.78 11.01
N GLY A 219 7.79 -28.57 11.51
CA GLY A 219 8.12 -28.19 12.88
C GLY A 219 7.36 -29.04 13.91
N VAL A 220 6.05 -29.23 13.73
CA VAL A 220 5.23 -30.09 14.60
C VAL A 220 5.68 -31.55 14.56
N LEU A 221 6.00 -32.09 13.37
CA LEU A 221 6.52 -33.45 13.21
C LEU A 221 7.83 -33.66 13.98
N LEU A 222 8.73 -32.67 13.92
CA LEU A 222 9.99 -32.69 14.67
C LEU A 222 9.77 -32.61 16.18
N LEU A 223 8.86 -31.74 16.65
CA LEU A 223 8.52 -31.60 18.08
C LEU A 223 7.90 -32.87 18.67
N ILE A 224 6.97 -33.48 17.93
CA ILE A 224 6.32 -34.74 18.33
C ILE A 224 7.30 -35.92 18.21
N GLY A 225 8.31 -35.79 17.35
CA GLY A 225 9.24 -36.87 17.03
C GLY A 225 8.57 -37.99 16.22
N PHE A 226 7.71 -37.61 15.26
CA PHE A 226 7.08 -38.52 14.30
C PHE A 226 7.70 -38.34 12.92
N GLY A 227 8.25 -39.40 12.34
CA GLY A 227 8.99 -39.37 11.08
C GLY A 227 10.23 -38.48 11.15
N THR A 228 10.92 -38.42 12.30
CA THR A 228 11.94 -37.40 12.62
C THR A 228 13.01 -37.25 11.54
N ARG A 229 13.47 -38.35 10.94
CA ARG A 229 14.48 -38.31 9.86
C ARG A 229 13.96 -37.66 8.59
N ILE A 230 12.74 -38.01 8.17
CA ILE A 230 12.12 -37.47 6.95
C ILE A 230 11.79 -35.99 7.18
N ALA A 231 11.20 -35.67 8.33
CA ALA A 231 10.87 -34.29 8.71
C ALA A 231 12.13 -33.41 8.77
N ALA A 232 13.22 -33.91 9.35
CA ALA A 232 14.49 -33.17 9.44
C ALA A 232 15.12 -32.92 8.06
N VAL A 233 15.15 -33.92 7.18
CA VAL A 233 15.67 -33.75 5.80
C VAL A 233 14.79 -32.81 4.98
N ALA A 234 13.46 -32.93 5.10
CA ALA A 234 12.53 -32.04 4.40
C ALA A 234 12.66 -30.59 4.88
N SER A 235 12.74 -30.35 6.19
CA SER A 235 12.99 -29.03 6.76
C SER A 235 14.34 -28.46 6.30
N ALA A 236 15.39 -29.28 6.29
CA ALA A 236 16.71 -28.88 5.83
C ALA A 236 16.67 -28.47 4.34
N GLY A 237 16.00 -29.25 3.49
CA GLY A 237 15.81 -28.93 2.08
C GLY A 237 15.03 -27.63 1.87
N MET A 238 13.96 -27.41 2.64
CA MET A 238 13.16 -26.19 2.57
C MET A 238 13.97 -24.94 2.98
N LEU A 239 14.67 -24.99 4.13
CA LEU A 239 15.51 -23.87 4.59
C LEU A 239 16.69 -23.62 3.64
N LEU A 240 17.29 -24.69 3.09
CA LEU A 240 18.34 -24.58 2.10
C LEU A 240 17.83 -23.92 0.82
N SER A 241 16.58 -24.20 0.39
CA SER A 241 15.98 -23.50 -0.74
C SER A 241 15.90 -21.99 -0.50
N PHE A 242 15.57 -21.54 0.71
CA PHE A 242 15.55 -20.10 1.03
C PHE A 242 16.95 -19.50 1.04
N TYR A 243 17.93 -20.23 1.56
CA TYR A 243 19.33 -19.82 1.52
C TYR A 243 19.85 -19.67 0.08
N LEU A 244 19.48 -20.59 -0.83
CA LEU A 244 19.97 -20.59 -2.22
C LEU A 244 19.34 -19.51 -3.11
N VAL A 245 18.13 -19.03 -2.79
CA VAL A 245 17.47 -17.97 -3.58
C VAL A 245 18.19 -16.62 -3.44
N MET A 246 18.76 -16.34 -2.27
CA MET A 246 19.53 -15.11 -2.02
C MET A 246 20.71 -15.41 -1.09
N PRO A 247 21.77 -16.07 -1.61
CA PRO A 247 22.87 -16.52 -0.78
C PRO A 247 23.75 -15.33 -0.35
N PRO A 248 24.27 -15.32 0.89
CA PRO A 248 25.19 -14.30 1.39
C PRO A 248 26.61 -14.52 0.85
N TRP A 249 26.73 -14.60 -0.48
CA TRP A 249 27.99 -14.79 -1.20
C TRP A 249 28.62 -13.44 -1.56
N PRO A 250 29.95 -13.38 -1.67
CA PRO A 250 30.62 -12.20 -2.20
C PRO A 250 30.08 -11.86 -3.60
N GLY A 251 29.67 -10.61 -3.81
CA GLY A 251 29.11 -10.13 -5.08
C GLY A 251 27.59 -10.21 -5.22
N VAL A 252 26.86 -10.78 -4.25
CA VAL A 252 25.39 -10.71 -4.18
C VAL A 252 25.00 -9.53 -3.29
N PRO A 253 24.08 -8.63 -3.70
CA PRO A 253 23.65 -7.52 -2.86
C PRO A 253 23.12 -8.04 -1.52
N ALA A 254 23.63 -7.49 -0.43
CA ALA A 254 23.25 -7.93 0.91
C ALA A 254 21.75 -7.71 1.13
N VAL A 255 21.10 -8.67 1.78
CA VAL A 255 19.70 -8.52 2.20
C VAL A 255 19.65 -7.36 3.20
N PRO A 256 18.78 -6.34 3.01
CA PRO A 256 18.64 -5.28 4.00
C PRO A 256 18.15 -5.85 5.33
N GLY A 257 19.00 -5.79 6.36
CA GLY A 257 18.73 -6.29 7.71
C GLY A 257 19.98 -6.24 8.60
N PRO A 258 19.85 -6.37 9.93
CA PRO A 258 20.98 -6.34 10.87
C PRO A 258 21.91 -7.57 10.77
N GLU A 259 21.57 -8.55 9.92
CA GLU A 259 22.31 -9.80 9.78
C GLU A 259 23.37 -9.70 8.68
N HIS A 260 24.55 -9.18 9.03
CA HIS A 260 25.75 -9.35 8.21
C HIS A 260 26.42 -10.67 8.61
N SER A 261 26.27 -11.71 7.78
CA SER A 261 26.96 -12.99 7.99
C SER A 261 27.60 -13.45 6.69
N PHE A 262 28.93 -13.53 6.68
CA PHE A 262 29.70 -13.97 5.52
C PHE A 262 29.53 -15.48 5.33
N ILE A 263 28.81 -15.88 4.28
CA ILE A 263 28.57 -17.28 3.85
C ILE A 263 27.77 -18.14 4.86
N ILE A 264 28.00 -18.03 6.16
CA ILE A 264 27.34 -18.83 7.20
C ILE A 264 26.38 -17.93 7.97
N ASN A 265 25.10 -17.95 7.59
CA ASN A 265 24.03 -17.29 8.33
C ASN A 265 23.27 -18.27 9.25
N LYS A 266 22.33 -17.76 10.03
CA LYS A 266 21.48 -18.56 10.92
C LYS A 266 20.74 -19.68 10.16
N ASN A 267 20.25 -19.40 8.96
CA ASN A 267 19.54 -20.39 8.14
C ASN A 267 20.45 -21.59 7.80
N LEU A 268 21.72 -21.34 7.45
CA LEU A 268 22.67 -22.42 7.16
C LEU A 268 23.02 -23.24 8.42
N ILE A 269 23.14 -22.58 9.57
CA ILE A 269 23.34 -23.25 10.86
C ILE A 269 22.14 -24.15 11.19
N GLU A 270 20.91 -23.68 10.94
CA GLU A 270 19.69 -24.47 11.12
C GLU A 270 19.64 -25.68 10.18
N VAL A 271 20.05 -25.52 8.91
CA VAL A 271 20.17 -26.65 7.97
C VAL A 271 21.14 -27.70 8.50
N ILE A 272 22.33 -27.30 8.98
CA ILE A 272 23.32 -28.23 9.54
C ILE A 272 22.77 -28.93 10.79
N ALA A 273 22.08 -28.19 11.67
CA ALA A 273 21.46 -28.76 12.86
C ALA A 273 20.38 -29.79 12.52
N LEU A 274 19.54 -29.52 11.52
CA LEU A 274 18.52 -30.45 11.04
C LEU A 274 19.14 -31.70 10.41
N LEU A 275 20.21 -31.56 9.62
CA LEU A 275 20.95 -32.71 9.09
C LEU A 275 21.60 -33.55 10.20
N ALA A 276 22.11 -32.92 11.27
CA ALA A 276 22.60 -33.63 12.44
C ALA A 276 21.47 -34.40 13.15
N ILE A 277 20.28 -33.80 13.30
CA ILE A 277 19.08 -34.47 13.84
C ILE A 277 18.68 -35.66 12.96
N ALA A 278 18.76 -35.53 11.64
CA ALA A 278 18.47 -36.62 10.70
C ALA A 278 19.48 -37.79 10.80
N ALA A 279 20.76 -37.47 11.03
CA ALA A 279 21.82 -38.47 11.16
C ALA A 279 21.77 -39.23 12.50
N LEU A 280 21.30 -38.57 13.56
CA LEU A 280 21.19 -39.15 14.90
C LEU A 280 19.86 -39.91 15.09
N PRO A 281 19.82 -41.00 15.88
CA PRO A 281 18.60 -41.76 16.16
C PRO A 281 17.69 -41.06 17.19
N THR A 282 17.60 -39.73 17.17
CA THR A 282 16.88 -38.89 18.14
C THR A 282 15.40 -39.25 18.25
N GLY A 283 14.74 -39.52 17.12
CA GLY A 283 13.33 -39.95 17.09
C GLY A 283 13.08 -41.28 17.82
N THR A 284 14.05 -42.19 17.86
CA THR A 284 13.89 -43.47 18.58
C THR A 284 14.12 -43.36 20.09
N TRP A 285 14.86 -42.34 20.53
CA TRP A 285 15.22 -42.13 21.94
C TRP A 285 14.20 -41.24 22.66
N PHE A 286 13.71 -40.20 21.98
CA PHE A 286 12.87 -39.17 22.60
C PHE A 286 11.53 -38.94 21.86
N GLY A 287 11.34 -39.53 20.68
CA GLY A 287 10.16 -39.32 19.84
C GLY A 287 9.12 -40.45 19.87
N ILE A 288 7.94 -40.16 19.33
CA ILE A 288 6.88 -41.15 19.11
C ILE A 288 7.33 -42.27 18.16
N ASP A 289 8.29 -42.00 17.28
CA ASP A 289 8.91 -43.01 16.40
C ASP A 289 9.39 -44.25 17.15
N GLY A 290 10.00 -44.08 18.33
CA GLY A 290 10.44 -45.20 19.17
C GLY A 290 9.26 -46.02 19.74
N LEU A 291 8.18 -45.35 20.14
CA LEU A 291 6.98 -46.00 20.68
C LEU A 291 6.24 -46.79 19.61
N VAL A 292 6.09 -46.21 18.41
CA VAL A 292 5.46 -46.85 17.25
C VAL A 292 6.27 -48.08 16.83
N TYR A 293 7.59 -47.96 16.72
CA TYR A 293 8.46 -49.08 16.38
C TYR A 293 8.32 -50.24 17.39
N ARG A 294 8.35 -49.95 18.69
CA ARG A 294 8.16 -50.96 19.76
C ARG A 294 6.78 -51.62 19.72
N PHE A 295 5.73 -50.85 19.44
CA PHE A 295 4.36 -51.38 19.35
C PHE A 295 4.18 -52.37 18.20
N PHE A 296 4.69 -52.04 17.00
CA PHE A 296 4.63 -52.94 15.84
C PHE A 296 5.52 -54.19 15.99
N GLN A 297 6.70 -54.05 16.62
CA GLN A 297 7.57 -55.19 16.91
C GLN A 297 6.95 -56.17 17.91
N SER A 298 6.26 -55.66 18.94
CA SER A 298 5.56 -56.48 19.94
C SER A 298 4.41 -57.30 19.33
N ARG A 299 3.66 -56.72 18.39
CA ARG A 299 2.60 -57.44 17.65
C ARG A 299 3.15 -58.55 16.76
N LYS A 300 4.26 -58.29 16.04
CA LYS A 300 4.92 -59.30 15.20
C LYS A 300 5.44 -60.49 16.03
N ASN A 301 6.01 -60.21 17.20
CA ASN A 301 6.49 -61.24 18.11
C ASN A 301 5.36 -62.05 18.77
N LYS A 302 4.18 -61.47 19.01
CA LYS A 302 3.00 -62.22 19.47
C LYS A 302 2.45 -63.14 18.37
N ALA A 303 2.36 -62.67 17.13
CA ALA A 303 1.85 -63.46 16.01
C ALA A 303 2.76 -64.67 15.67
N ASN A 304 4.08 -64.54 15.83
CA ASN A 304 5.03 -65.64 15.63
C ASN A 304 5.07 -66.67 16.78
N LYS A 305 4.48 -66.36 17.95
CA LYS A 305 4.39 -67.31 19.09
C LYS A 305 3.10 -68.14 19.09
N THR A 306 2.14 -67.81 18.21
CA THR A 306 0.84 -68.47 18.08
C THR A 306 0.72 -69.36 16.84
N ASN A 307 1.80 -69.51 16.08
CA ASN A 307 2.00 -70.53 15.04
C ASN A 307 3.05 -71.54 15.53
#